data_AF-A0A6B3HVU0-F1
#
_entry.id   AF-A0A6B3HVU0-F1
#
_cell.length_a   1.000
_cell.length_b   1.000
_cell.length_c   1.000
_cell.angle_alpha   90.00
_cell.angle_beta   90.00
_cell.angle_gamma   90.00
#
_symmetry.space_group_name_H-M   'P 1'
#
loop_
_entity.id
_entity.type
_entity.pdbx_description
1 polymer ?
#
loop_
_entity_poly.entity_id
_entity_poly.type
_entity_poly.pdbx_seq_one_letter_code
_entity_poly.pdbx_strand_id
1 'polypeptide(L)'
;LEQGGRTAPRQEGQLSFGEEPADGATAPAATPDRLRVVAFGARVELAADDLQRIRNNVLSGTAPVNLLRPRARKLLLDALWSKSSGRGRYTDPQLVAELRSSFDEDVSTETPFLEFLNAWWPELTPRRVLAAMADERRLARWSRRILNQGEVRRLARSLKRLDADGGGPLSVHDVALLDELQALLGTVVRPKR
;
A
#
# COMPACT_ATOMS: atom_id res chain seq x y z
N LEU A 1 58.44 -23.79 37.02
CA LEU A 1 58.15 -22.36 36.78
C LEU A 1 58.26 -22.13 35.28
N GLU A 2 57.32 -21.36 34.72
CA GLU A 2 57.25 -20.86 33.32
C GLU A 2 56.72 -21.86 32.27
N GLN A 3 55.43 -21.82 31.91
CA GLN A 3 54.69 -20.94 30.96
C GLN A 3 54.98 -21.22 29.49
N GLY A 4 53.92 -21.51 28.70
CA GLY A 4 54.00 -21.44 27.24
C GLY A 4 52.91 -22.17 26.45
N GLY A 5 51.77 -21.50 26.21
CA GLY A 5 51.06 -21.54 24.91
C GLY A 5 50.21 -22.76 24.53
N ARG A 6 48.93 -22.76 24.91
CA ARG A 6 47.88 -23.49 24.18
C ARG A 6 47.38 -22.62 23.02
N THR A 7 47.72 -22.99 21.79
CA THR A 7 47.16 -22.37 20.59
C THR A 7 45.93 -23.17 20.17
N ALA A 8 44.75 -22.57 20.33
CA ALA A 8 43.50 -23.09 19.78
C ALA A 8 43.42 -22.80 18.26
N PRO A 9 42.88 -23.71 17.43
CA PRO A 9 42.54 -23.36 16.06
C PRO A 9 41.30 -22.46 16.03
N ARG A 10 41.43 -21.31 15.36
CA ARG A 10 40.34 -20.40 14.97
C ARG A 10 39.30 -21.20 14.17
N GLN A 11 38.07 -21.29 14.68
CA GLN A 11 36.90 -21.54 13.84
C GLN A 11 36.62 -20.25 13.07
N GLU A 12 37.07 -20.19 11.82
CA GLU A 12 36.57 -19.21 10.86
C GLU A 12 35.09 -19.53 10.63
N GLY A 13 34.25 -18.59 11.06
CA GLY A 13 32.80 -18.65 10.91
C GLY A 13 32.44 -18.74 9.44
N GLN A 14 32.05 -19.94 9.03
CA GLN A 14 31.38 -20.21 7.78
C GLN A 14 30.08 -19.40 7.76
N LEU A 15 30.05 -18.35 6.94
CA LEU A 15 28.86 -17.54 6.67
C LEU A 15 27.84 -18.45 5.96
N SER A 16 26.96 -19.05 6.76
CA SER A 16 25.75 -19.72 6.28
C SER A 16 24.82 -18.64 5.73
N PHE A 17 24.83 -18.46 4.41
CA PHE A 17 23.75 -17.78 3.72
C PHE A 17 22.51 -18.65 3.86
N GLY A 18 21.66 -18.28 4.82
CA GLY A 18 20.33 -18.84 4.96
C GLY A 18 19.55 -18.56 3.69
N GLU A 19 19.27 -19.63 2.96
CA GLU A 19 18.36 -19.71 1.84
C GLU A 19 16.97 -19.25 2.30
N GLU A 20 16.56 -18.03 1.93
CA GLU A 20 15.17 -17.61 2.13
C GLU A 20 14.29 -18.40 1.15
N PRO A 21 13.21 -19.04 1.61
CA PRO A 21 12.36 -19.82 0.74
C PRO A 21 11.66 -18.88 -0.25
N ALA A 22 11.90 -19.14 -1.54
CA ALA A 22 11.09 -18.63 -2.63
C ALA A 22 9.68 -19.19 -2.51
N ASP A 23 8.81 -18.50 -1.77
CA ASP A 23 7.40 -18.88 -1.68
C ASP A 23 6.65 -18.27 -2.86
N GLY A 24 6.37 -19.14 -3.83
CA GLY A 24 5.47 -18.87 -4.94
C GLY A 24 4.02 -18.74 -4.49
N ALA A 25 3.22 -18.18 -5.40
CA ALA A 25 1.79 -17.88 -5.26
C ALA A 25 1.48 -16.67 -4.35
N THR A 26 1.62 -15.47 -4.93
CA THR A 26 1.04 -14.24 -4.40
C THR A 26 -0.48 -14.38 -4.32
N ALA A 27 -0.98 -14.89 -3.19
CA ALA A 27 -2.29 -14.51 -2.69
C ALA A 27 -2.34 -12.97 -2.68
N PRO A 28 -3.46 -12.33 -3.04
CA PRO A 28 -3.52 -10.87 -3.07
C PRO A 28 -3.13 -10.36 -1.68
N ALA A 29 -1.95 -9.73 -1.59
CA ALA A 29 -1.39 -9.26 -0.34
C ALA A 29 -2.46 -8.46 0.39
N ALA A 30 -2.78 -8.87 1.61
CA ALA A 30 -3.72 -8.12 2.44
C ALA A 30 -3.23 -6.67 2.51
N THR A 31 -4.16 -5.72 2.39
CA THR A 31 -3.81 -4.29 2.49
C THR A 31 -3.03 -4.07 3.79
N PRO A 32 -1.81 -3.52 3.73
CA PRO A 32 -0.96 -3.41 4.90
C PRO A 32 -1.63 -2.52 5.95
N ASP A 33 -1.54 -2.93 7.21
CA ASP A 33 -2.17 -2.28 8.35
C ASP A 33 -1.18 -1.47 9.20
N ARG A 34 0.07 -1.37 8.75
CA ARG A 34 1.16 -0.72 9.48
C ARG A 34 2.23 -0.19 8.54
N LEU A 35 2.67 1.04 8.78
CA LEU A 35 3.79 1.68 8.08
C LEU A 35 4.89 2.00 9.10
N ARG A 36 6.11 1.57 8.79
CA ARG A 36 7.31 1.77 9.63
C ARG A 36 8.41 2.36 8.78
N VAL A 37 8.96 3.48 9.24
CA VAL A 37 10.10 4.16 8.59
C VAL A 37 11.10 4.56 9.66
N VAL A 38 12.34 4.81 9.24
CA VAL A 38 13.36 5.42 10.08
C VAL A 38 13.53 6.86 9.63
N ALA A 39 13.47 7.80 10.57
CA ALA A 39 13.67 9.21 10.31
C ALA A 39 14.40 9.84 11.49
N PHE A 40 15.39 10.69 11.23
CA PHE A 40 16.23 11.31 12.27
C PHE A 40 16.83 10.30 13.26
N GLY A 41 17.24 9.13 12.78
CA GLY A 41 17.80 8.06 13.61
C GLY A 41 16.78 7.38 14.55
N ALA A 42 15.48 7.66 14.42
CA ALA A 42 14.42 7.06 15.22
C ALA A 42 13.39 6.36 14.33
N ARG A 43 12.80 5.29 14.85
CA ARG A 43 11.71 4.59 14.18
C ARG A 43 10.39 5.31 14.41
N VAL A 44 9.66 5.56 13.34
CA VAL A 44 8.32 6.16 13.36
C VAL A 44 7.31 5.18 12.76
N GLU A 45 6.14 5.08 13.37
CA GLU A 45 5.11 4.10 13.00
C GLU A 45 3.70 4.70 12.90
N LEU A 46 2.99 4.34 11.82
CA LEU A 46 1.54 4.49 11.70
C LEU A 46 0.89 3.12 11.88
N ALA A 47 -0.06 3.04 12.81
CA ALA A 47 -0.85 1.83 13.06
C ALA A 47 -2.15 1.83 12.26
N ALA A 48 -2.90 0.73 12.32
CA ALA A 48 -4.12 0.54 11.55
C ALA A 48 -5.13 1.70 11.70
N ASP A 49 -5.35 2.20 12.91
CA ASP A 49 -6.29 3.29 13.17
C ASP A 49 -5.86 4.62 12.53
N ASP A 50 -4.55 4.91 12.50
CA ASP A 50 -4.02 6.08 11.80
C ASP A 50 -4.28 5.97 10.31
N LEU A 51 -3.98 4.80 9.75
CA LEU A 51 -4.16 4.52 8.33
C LEU A 51 -5.64 4.58 7.94
N GLN A 52 -6.56 4.04 8.74
CA GLN A 52 -8.00 4.14 8.47
C GLN A 52 -8.48 5.60 8.46
N ARG A 53 -8.04 6.41 9.44
CA ARG A 53 -8.36 7.84 9.47
C ARG A 53 -7.81 8.57 8.25
N ILE A 54 -6.54 8.33 7.90
CA ILE A 54 -5.91 8.92 6.72
C ILE A 54 -6.67 8.50 5.46
N ARG A 55 -7.03 7.22 5.30
CA ARG A 55 -7.78 6.71 4.14
C ARG A 55 -9.10 7.45 3.98
N ASN A 56 -9.86 7.61 5.05
CA ASN A 56 -11.12 8.33 5.06
C ASN A 56 -10.94 9.81 4.67
N ASN A 57 -9.87 10.45 5.15
CA ASN A 57 -9.53 11.84 4.81
C ASN A 57 -9.02 12.01 3.37
N VAL A 58 -8.43 10.97 2.77
CA VAL A 58 -8.08 10.99 1.35
C VAL A 58 -9.34 10.86 0.51
N LEU A 59 -10.21 9.91 0.84
CA LEU A 59 -11.46 9.63 0.12
C LEU A 59 -12.55 10.69 0.34
N SER A 60 -12.34 11.63 1.26
CA SER A 60 -13.27 12.75 1.46
C SER A 60 -13.28 13.66 0.23
N GLY A 61 -14.42 13.78 -0.44
CA GLY A 61 -14.61 14.61 -1.62
C GLY A 61 -15.15 13.82 -2.81
N THR A 62 -15.08 14.41 -4.00
CA THR A 62 -15.62 13.85 -5.25
C THR A 62 -14.56 13.56 -6.30
N ALA A 63 -13.28 13.74 -5.96
CA ALA A 63 -12.18 13.51 -6.90
C ALA A 63 -12.00 12.01 -7.19
N PRO A 64 -11.69 11.63 -8.44
CA PRO A 64 -11.45 10.23 -8.80
C PRO A 64 -10.32 9.58 -8.00
N VAL A 65 -10.51 8.31 -7.61
CA VAL A 65 -9.64 7.61 -6.63
C VAL A 65 -8.18 7.51 -7.09
N ASN A 66 -7.92 7.31 -8.39
CA ASN A 66 -6.55 7.22 -8.89
C ASN A 66 -5.81 8.57 -8.84
N LEU A 67 -6.54 9.69 -8.88
CA LEU A 67 -5.96 11.03 -8.78
C LEU A 67 -5.63 11.43 -7.34
N LEU A 68 -6.09 10.65 -6.35
CA LEU A 68 -5.88 10.94 -4.94
C LEU A 68 -4.55 10.41 -4.38
N ARG A 69 -3.77 9.66 -5.17
CA ARG A 69 -2.49 9.10 -4.71
C ARG A 69 -1.49 10.15 -4.22
N PRO A 70 -1.31 11.34 -4.85
CA PRO A 70 -0.47 12.40 -4.31
C PRO A 70 -0.97 12.93 -2.94
N ARG A 71 -2.29 13.04 -2.77
CA ARG A 71 -2.90 13.45 -1.48
C ARG A 71 -2.68 12.39 -0.41
N ALA A 72 -2.85 11.11 -0.75
CA ALA A 72 -2.55 9.98 0.13
C ALA A 72 -1.09 10.01 0.61
N ARG A 73 -0.15 10.18 -0.33
CA ARG A 73 1.28 10.32 -0.04
C ARG A 73 1.54 11.46 0.94
N LYS A 74 1.01 12.65 0.65
CA LYS A 74 1.18 13.84 1.52
C LYS A 74 0.65 13.59 2.94
N LEU A 75 -0.57 13.05 3.08
CA LEU A 75 -1.17 12.84 4.40
C LEU A 75 -0.43 11.76 5.22
N LEU A 76 0.15 10.74 4.57
CA LEU A 76 1.03 9.79 5.26
C LEU A 76 2.28 10.48 5.80
N LEU A 77 2.94 11.33 5.00
CA LEU A 77 4.11 12.10 5.43
C LEU A 77 3.77 13.10 6.54
N ASP A 78 2.63 13.77 6.46
CA ASP A 78 2.11 14.66 7.52
C ASP A 78 1.92 13.90 8.84
N ALA A 79 1.32 12.71 8.78
CA ALA A 79 1.10 11.88 9.96
C ALA A 79 2.40 11.32 10.55
N LEU A 80 3.32 10.86 9.70
CA LEU A 80 4.64 10.39 10.14
C LEU A 80 5.44 11.52 10.81
N TRP A 81 5.49 12.70 10.21
CA TRP A 81 6.15 13.87 10.82
C TRP A 81 5.52 14.28 12.14
N SER A 82 4.19 14.25 12.25
CA SER A 82 3.52 14.57 13.51
C SER A 82 3.87 13.59 14.64
N LYS A 83 4.28 12.36 14.30
CA LYS A 83 4.74 11.35 15.26
C LYS A 83 6.27 11.30 15.38
N SER A 84 6.99 11.84 14.41
CA SER A 84 8.43 12.01 14.52
C SER A 84 8.70 13.06 15.59
N SER A 85 9.86 12.94 16.25
CA SER A 85 10.21 13.87 17.31
C SER A 85 10.50 15.30 16.83
N GLY A 86 10.27 15.62 15.54
CA GLY A 86 10.56 16.92 14.95
C GLY A 86 9.65 18.06 15.44
N ARG A 87 8.40 17.78 15.83
CA ARG A 87 7.43 18.84 16.17
C ARG A 87 7.60 19.48 17.55
N GLY A 88 8.25 18.79 18.48
CA GLY A 88 8.35 19.22 19.89
C GLY A 88 9.73 19.68 20.33
N ARG A 89 10.77 19.45 19.52
CA ARG A 89 12.16 19.77 19.89
C ARG A 89 12.66 21.13 19.41
N TYR A 90 11.97 21.75 18.45
CA TYR A 90 12.41 22.99 17.81
C TYR A 90 11.28 24.02 17.86
N THR A 91 11.60 25.22 18.34
CA THR A 91 10.65 26.35 18.44
C THR A 91 10.82 27.36 17.31
N ASP A 92 11.95 27.33 16.60
CA ASP A 92 12.20 28.18 15.44
C ASP A 92 11.41 27.69 14.21
N PRO A 93 10.45 28.48 13.69
CA PRO A 93 9.66 28.11 12.52
C PRO A 93 10.50 27.84 11.27
N GLN A 94 11.61 28.54 11.09
CA GLN A 94 12.45 28.41 9.89
C GLN A 94 13.15 27.05 9.88
N LEU A 95 13.76 26.69 11.00
CA LEU A 95 14.36 25.38 11.22
C LEU A 95 13.34 24.24 11.10
N VAL A 96 12.13 24.41 11.65
CA VAL A 96 11.06 23.41 11.54
C VAL A 96 10.68 23.17 10.08
N ALA A 97 10.60 24.22 9.25
CA ALA A 97 10.29 24.11 7.84
C ALA A 97 11.41 23.39 7.06
N GLU A 98 12.67 23.71 7.34
CA GLU A 98 13.83 23.04 6.74
C GLU A 98 13.87 21.56 7.08
N LEU A 99 13.74 21.21 8.36
CA LEU A 99 13.69 19.82 8.82
C LEU A 99 12.50 19.06 8.23
N ARG A 100 11.35 19.71 8.09
CA ARG A 100 10.18 19.11 7.45
C ARG A 100 10.46 18.82 5.98
N SER A 101 11.10 19.73 5.26
CA SER A 101 11.46 19.54 3.85
C SER A 101 12.41 18.36 3.68
N SER A 102 13.48 18.31 4.47
CA SER A 102 14.43 17.18 4.46
C SER A 102 13.76 15.85 4.82
N PHE A 103 12.87 15.84 5.82
CA PHE A 103 12.11 14.64 6.17
C PHE A 103 11.24 14.12 5.01
N ASP A 104 10.54 15.02 4.32
CA ASP A 104 9.69 14.65 3.19
C ASP A 104 10.52 14.12 2.02
N GLU A 105 11.70 14.69 1.77
CA GLU A 105 12.63 14.22 0.74
C GLU A 105 13.14 12.80 1.04
N ASP A 106 13.67 12.59 2.24
CA ASP A 106 14.25 11.31 2.67
C ASP A 106 13.18 10.21 2.71
N VAL A 107 12.14 10.37 3.53
CA VAL A 107 11.15 9.32 3.80
C VAL A 107 10.37 8.94 2.55
N SER A 108 10.16 9.89 1.63
CA SER A 108 9.30 9.64 0.48
C SER A 108 9.99 8.84 -0.63
N THR A 109 11.33 8.72 -0.59
CA THR A 109 12.13 7.91 -1.51
C THR A 109 12.49 6.54 -0.95
N GLU A 110 12.34 6.33 0.35
CA GLU A 110 12.57 5.06 1.04
C GLU A 110 11.72 3.90 0.49
N THR A 111 12.37 2.76 0.26
CA THR A 111 11.71 1.54 -0.25
C THR A 111 10.53 1.10 0.61
N PRO A 112 10.63 1.02 1.96
CA PRO A 112 9.49 0.65 2.80
C PRO A 112 8.27 1.58 2.65
N PHE A 113 8.51 2.88 2.41
CA PHE A 113 7.43 3.84 2.20
C PHE A 113 6.77 3.66 0.83
N LEU A 114 7.57 3.49 -0.23
CA LEU A 114 7.08 3.29 -1.59
C LEU A 114 6.30 1.98 -1.73
N GLU A 115 6.82 0.88 -1.19
CA GLU A 115 6.16 -0.44 -1.19
C GLU A 115 4.84 -0.40 -0.41
N PHE A 116 4.87 0.21 0.79
CA PHE A 116 3.65 0.41 1.57
C PHE A 116 2.62 1.23 0.79
N LEU A 117 3.02 2.37 0.20
CA LEU A 117 2.10 3.22 -0.55
C LEU A 117 1.48 2.48 -1.73
N ASN A 118 2.25 1.66 -2.45
CA ASN A 118 1.77 0.85 -3.58
C ASN A 118 0.77 -0.23 -3.13
N ALA A 119 1.02 -0.90 -2.01
CA ALA A 119 0.13 -1.93 -1.49
C ALA A 119 -1.12 -1.34 -0.78
N TRP A 120 -0.96 -0.19 -0.12
CA TRP A 120 -2.02 0.47 0.65
C TRP A 120 -2.98 1.27 -0.22
N TRP A 121 -2.42 1.99 -1.21
CA TRP A 121 -3.13 2.78 -2.22
C TRP A 121 -2.77 2.32 -3.65
N PRO A 122 -3.19 1.11 -4.04
CA PRO A 122 -2.90 0.59 -5.36
C PRO A 122 -3.63 1.38 -6.43
N GLU A 123 -3.03 1.43 -7.62
CA GLU A 123 -3.72 1.93 -8.81
C GLU A 123 -4.84 0.96 -9.19
N LEU A 124 -6.04 1.50 -9.35
CA LEU A 124 -7.22 0.74 -9.70
C LEU A 124 -7.47 0.84 -11.20
N THR A 125 -7.57 -0.30 -11.87
CA THR A 125 -8.04 -0.37 -13.25
C THR A 125 -9.50 -0.82 -13.28
N PRO A 126 -10.32 -0.38 -14.24
CA PRO A 126 -11.70 -0.83 -14.38
C PRO A 126 -11.83 -2.36 -14.38
N ARG A 127 -10.92 -3.06 -15.06
CA ARG A 127 -10.92 -4.53 -15.15
C ARG A 127 -10.61 -5.20 -13.81
N ARG A 128 -9.65 -4.68 -13.05
CA ARG A 128 -9.34 -5.20 -11.69
C ARG A 128 -10.51 -4.99 -10.73
N VAL A 129 -11.25 -3.90 -10.89
CA VAL A 129 -12.49 -3.67 -10.11
C VAL A 129 -13.57 -4.70 -10.48
N LEU A 130 -13.78 -4.97 -11.78
CA LEU A 130 -14.68 -6.05 -12.20
C LEU A 130 -14.26 -7.41 -11.63
N ALA A 131 -12.97 -7.76 -11.72
CA ALA A 131 -12.44 -9.00 -11.15
C ALA A 131 -12.66 -9.08 -9.63
N ALA A 132 -12.45 -7.97 -8.91
CA ALA A 132 -12.66 -7.94 -7.47
C ALA A 132 -14.11 -8.18 -7.05
N MET A 133 -15.08 -7.90 -7.93
CA MET A 133 -16.50 -8.22 -7.71
C MET A 133 -16.83 -9.71 -7.89
N ALA A 134 -15.91 -10.54 -8.39
CA ALA A 134 -16.08 -11.99 -8.41
C ALA A 134 -15.99 -12.62 -7.00
N ASP A 135 -15.47 -11.89 -6.01
CA ASP A 135 -15.49 -12.27 -4.59
C ASP A 135 -16.87 -11.93 -3.98
N GLU A 136 -17.67 -12.96 -3.73
CA GLU A 136 -19.03 -12.85 -3.18
C GLU A 136 -19.07 -12.05 -1.87
N ARG A 137 -18.07 -12.21 -0.99
CA ARG A 137 -18.03 -11.52 0.30
C ARG A 137 -17.74 -10.04 0.12
N ARG A 138 -16.82 -9.67 -0.78
CA ARG A 138 -16.55 -8.26 -1.11
C ARG A 138 -17.78 -7.62 -1.76
N LEU A 139 -18.34 -8.25 -2.79
CA LEU A 139 -19.49 -7.73 -3.51
C LEU A 139 -20.70 -7.55 -2.58
N ALA A 140 -20.98 -8.51 -1.69
CA ALA A 140 -22.05 -8.38 -0.70
C ALA A 140 -21.89 -7.16 0.21
N ARG A 141 -20.65 -6.85 0.62
CA ARG A 141 -20.36 -5.66 1.44
C ARG A 141 -20.54 -4.37 0.65
N TRP A 142 -20.09 -4.31 -0.60
CA TRP A 142 -20.15 -3.10 -1.44
C TRP A 142 -21.55 -2.79 -1.95
N SER A 143 -22.33 -3.82 -2.28
CA SER A 143 -23.67 -3.69 -2.86
C SER A 143 -24.79 -3.73 -1.80
N ARG A 144 -24.46 -3.51 -0.53
CA ARG A 144 -25.42 -3.55 0.57
C ARG A 144 -26.57 -2.57 0.28
N ARG A 145 -27.81 -3.05 0.38
CA ARG A 145 -29.06 -2.32 0.07
C ARG A 145 -29.32 -2.06 -1.43
N ILE A 146 -28.46 -2.56 -2.32
CA ILE A 146 -28.64 -2.47 -3.78
C ILE A 146 -28.97 -3.85 -4.35
N LEU A 147 -28.19 -4.87 -3.98
CA LEU A 147 -28.40 -6.24 -4.43
C LEU A 147 -28.83 -7.15 -3.27
N ASN A 148 -29.70 -8.10 -3.57
CA ASN A 148 -30.00 -9.21 -2.66
C ASN A 148 -28.94 -10.32 -2.75
N GLN A 149 -28.95 -11.26 -1.80
CA GLN A 149 -27.94 -12.32 -1.72
C GLN A 149 -27.90 -13.22 -2.98
N GLY A 150 -29.05 -13.48 -3.60
CA GLY A 150 -29.13 -14.29 -4.82
C GLY A 150 -28.53 -13.56 -6.03
N GLU A 151 -28.73 -12.26 -6.14
CA GLU A 151 -28.12 -11.41 -7.17
C GLU A 151 -26.61 -11.32 -7.00
N VAL A 152 -26.14 -11.07 -5.77
CA VAL A 152 -24.69 -11.06 -5.47
C VAL A 152 -24.03 -12.37 -5.91
N ARG A 153 -24.62 -13.51 -5.56
CA ARG A 153 -24.09 -14.84 -5.98
C ARG A 153 -24.04 -15.01 -7.48
N ARG A 154 -25.10 -14.61 -8.19
CA ARG A 154 -25.18 -14.73 -9.67
C ARG A 154 -24.17 -13.82 -10.35
N LEU A 155 -24.05 -12.57 -9.91
CA LEU A 155 -23.11 -11.60 -10.45
C LEU A 155 -21.66 -12.01 -10.17
N ALA A 156 -21.33 -12.34 -8.91
CA ALA A 156 -19.99 -12.80 -8.55
C ALA A 156 -19.58 -14.03 -9.36
N ARG A 157 -20.48 -15.00 -9.53
CA ARG A 157 -20.24 -16.21 -10.34
C ARG A 157 -20.01 -15.88 -11.80
N SER A 158 -20.80 -14.97 -12.40
CA SER A 158 -20.60 -14.62 -13.80
C SER A 158 -19.20 -14.02 -14.01
N LEU A 159 -18.73 -13.19 -13.09
CA LEU A 159 -17.43 -12.51 -13.14
C LEU A 159 -16.22 -13.42 -12.88
N LYS A 160 -16.41 -14.66 -12.40
CA LYS A 160 -15.31 -15.64 -12.21
C LYS A 160 -14.57 -16.04 -13.50
N ARG A 161 -15.08 -15.65 -14.67
CA ARG A 161 -14.36 -15.77 -15.94
C ARG A 161 -13.14 -14.85 -16.02
N LEU A 162 -13.03 -13.86 -15.15
CA LEU A 162 -11.89 -12.96 -15.04
C LEU A 162 -10.89 -13.49 -14.02
N ASP A 163 -9.59 -13.38 -14.33
CA ASP A 163 -8.53 -13.60 -13.34
C ASP A 163 -8.40 -12.42 -12.36
N ALA A 164 -7.49 -12.52 -11.39
CA ALA A 164 -7.30 -11.51 -10.35
C ALA A 164 -6.85 -10.14 -10.88
N ASP A 165 -6.16 -10.10 -12.02
CA ASP A 165 -5.71 -8.88 -12.70
C ASP A 165 -6.76 -8.35 -13.69
N GLY A 166 -7.87 -9.07 -13.82
CA GLY A 166 -8.96 -8.75 -14.72
C GLY A 166 -8.73 -9.22 -16.15
N GLY A 167 -7.76 -10.07 -16.43
CA GLY A 167 -7.62 -10.79 -17.70
C GLY A 167 -8.76 -11.79 -17.91
N GLY A 168 -9.07 -12.14 -19.15
CA GLY A 168 -10.16 -13.04 -19.52
C GLY A 168 -11.27 -12.40 -20.38
N PRO A 169 -12.27 -13.20 -20.81
CA PRO A 169 -13.29 -12.78 -21.75
C PRO A 169 -14.28 -11.77 -21.16
N LEU A 170 -14.60 -10.74 -21.95
CA LEU A 170 -15.65 -9.78 -21.66
C LEU A 170 -16.93 -10.10 -22.44
N SER A 171 -18.06 -9.79 -21.83
CA SER A 171 -19.37 -9.71 -22.47
C SER A 171 -19.62 -8.27 -22.96
N VAL A 172 -20.61 -8.10 -23.84
CA VAL A 172 -21.04 -6.78 -24.33
C VAL A 172 -21.45 -5.85 -23.19
N HIS A 173 -22.09 -6.37 -22.14
CA HIS A 173 -22.52 -5.58 -20.99
C HIS A 173 -21.35 -5.05 -20.15
N ASP A 174 -20.19 -5.74 -20.17
CA ASP A 174 -19.03 -5.28 -19.39
C ASP A 174 -18.43 -4.02 -20.00
N VAL A 175 -18.60 -3.79 -21.31
CA VAL A 175 -18.03 -2.61 -21.97
C VAL A 175 -18.59 -1.32 -21.36
N ALA A 176 -19.92 -1.24 -21.22
CA ALA A 176 -20.56 -0.09 -20.58
C ALA A 176 -20.11 0.08 -19.12
N LEU A 177 -20.00 -1.04 -18.37
CA LEU A 177 -19.50 -0.98 -16.99
C LEU A 177 -18.05 -0.50 -16.91
N LEU A 178 -17.19 -0.92 -17.84
CA LEU A 178 -15.79 -0.51 -17.88
C LEU A 178 -15.65 0.98 -18.20
N ASP A 179 -16.47 1.52 -19.09
CA ASP A 179 -16.48 2.95 -19.41
C ASP A 179 -16.91 3.80 -18.20
N GLU A 180 -17.98 3.38 -17.51
CA GLU A 180 -18.42 4.04 -16.27
C GLU A 180 -17.38 3.97 -15.16
N LEU A 181 -16.76 2.80 -14.96
CA LEU A 181 -15.66 2.64 -14.01
C LEU A 181 -14.45 3.50 -14.40
N GLN A 182 -14.16 3.66 -15.68
CA GLN A 182 -13.07 4.50 -16.16
C GLN A 182 -13.32 5.98 -15.83
N ALA A 183 -14.56 6.44 -15.97
CA ALA A 183 -14.95 7.80 -15.58
C ALA A 183 -14.84 8.01 -14.05
N LEU A 184 -15.30 7.05 -13.24
CA LEU A 184 -15.27 7.13 -11.77
C LEU A 184 -13.86 7.04 -11.18
N LEU A 185 -13.02 6.15 -11.70
CA LEU A 185 -11.67 5.94 -11.18
C LEU A 185 -10.70 7.05 -11.61
N GLY A 186 -11.00 7.72 -12.72
CA GLY A 186 -10.12 8.68 -13.36
C GLY A 186 -9.05 8.00 -14.20
N THR A 187 -8.45 8.76 -15.12
CA THR A 187 -7.42 8.24 -16.02
C THR A 187 -6.15 7.91 -15.23
N VAL A 188 -5.64 6.70 -15.44
CA VAL A 188 -4.29 6.35 -14.98
C VAL A 188 -3.31 7.15 -15.83
N VAL A 189 -2.47 7.96 -15.20
CA VAL A 189 -1.38 8.64 -15.93
C VAL A 189 -0.41 7.56 -16.36
N ARG A 190 -0.42 7.19 -17.64
CA ARG A 190 0.55 6.24 -18.17
C ARG A 190 1.96 6.83 -17.99
N PRO A 191 2.89 6.15 -17.32
CA PRO A 191 4.26 6.63 -17.25
C PRO A 191 4.81 6.76 -18.68
N LYS A 192 5.47 7.89 -18.97
CA LYS A 192 6.20 8.06 -20.23
C LYS A 192 7.24 6.94 -20.30
N ARG A 193 7.18 6.16 -21.39
CA ARG A 193 8.22 5.18 -21.74
C ARG A 193 9.51 5.90 -22.09
#